data_AF-A0A2N2Q382-F1
#
_entry.id   AF-A0A2N2Q382-F1
#
_cell.length_a   1.000
_cell.length_b   1.000
_cell.length_c   1.000
_cell.angle_alpha   90.00
_cell.angle_beta   90.00
_cell.angle_gamma   90.00
#
_symmetry.space_group_name_H-M   'P 1'
#
loop_
_entity.id
_entity.type
_entity.pdbx_description
1 polymer ?
#
loop_
_entity_poly.entity_id
_entity_poly.type
_entity_poly.pdbx_seq_one_letter_code
_entity_poly.pdbx_strand_id
1 'polypeptide(L)'
;MALACWLVLRLVLWLEVGPEEMTLLESVKVFVLGAWFDIWTLAYLVSGFLLVSALLGNRMRASRAVHAMRWLVAWVVVAALLFGMVSEYLFWEEFSTRFNFIALDYLIYTTEVIGNIRESYPVPWIMAAIGVLASLIVWISSRYFRFQDAPYTWPKRVTLLGLVVTLPLLSGVAANIDQAQLAGNAYAQELGANGLFNLAAAMRRNELDYNRFYATMPEREASEVLAAVGVKRKPDVRVIHARYDEDRSTLGPFHKRPKNVVMITVESLSAKYLGAYGNSENLTPNLDRLMQEGLKFERLFATGTRTVRGLEALSLGTPPIP
;
A
#
# COMPACT_ATOMS: atom_id res chain seq x y z
N MET A 1 9.05 3.32 -24.46
CA MET A 1 9.79 2.58 -23.42
C MET A 1 8.90 2.31 -22.20
N ALA A 2 8.40 3.32 -21.47
CA ALA A 2 7.52 3.11 -20.31
C ALA A 2 6.33 2.16 -20.58
N LEU A 3 5.58 2.37 -21.66
CA LEU A 3 4.49 1.48 -22.06
C LEU A 3 4.94 0.04 -22.31
N ALA A 4 6.13 -0.16 -22.88
CA ALA A 4 6.68 -1.49 -23.11
C ALA A 4 7.08 -2.16 -21.79
N CYS A 5 7.68 -1.40 -20.86
CA CYS A 5 8.00 -1.87 -19.51
C CYS A 5 6.74 -2.33 -18.77
N TRP A 6 5.67 -1.52 -18.76
CA TRP A 6 4.41 -1.90 -18.10
C TRP A 6 3.69 -3.06 -18.81
N LEU A 7 3.74 -3.12 -20.13
CA LEU A 7 3.20 -4.26 -20.88
C LEU A 7 3.95 -5.56 -20.57
N VAL A 8 5.28 -5.51 -20.53
CA VAL A 8 6.11 -6.68 -20.17
C VAL A 8 5.82 -7.11 -18.74
N LEU A 9 5.76 -6.19 -17.78
CA LEU A 9 5.40 -6.51 -16.41
C LEU A 9 4.02 -7.16 -16.35
N ARG A 10 3.00 -6.57 -16.99
CA ARG A 10 1.65 -7.13 -17.03
C ARG A 10 1.62 -8.51 -17.66
N LEU A 11 2.38 -8.75 -18.72
CA LEU A 11 2.50 -10.06 -19.34
C LEU A 11 3.13 -11.08 -18.40
N VAL A 12 4.20 -10.71 -17.69
CA VAL A 12 4.85 -11.58 -16.69
C VAL A 12 3.86 -11.95 -15.58
N LEU A 13 3.19 -10.96 -14.98
CA LEU A 13 2.22 -11.20 -13.92
C LEU A 13 1.00 -12.02 -14.40
N TRP A 14 0.54 -11.79 -15.64
CA TRP A 14 -0.54 -12.57 -16.23
C TRP A 14 -0.13 -14.04 -16.46
N LEU A 15 1.11 -14.28 -16.90
CA LEU A 15 1.65 -15.64 -17.05
C LEU A 15 1.80 -16.36 -15.70
N GLU A 16 2.12 -15.62 -14.64
CA GLU A 16 2.27 -16.14 -13.28
C GLU A 16 0.92 -16.53 -12.66
N VAL A 17 -0.12 -15.72 -12.85
CA VAL A 17 -1.51 -16.06 -12.45
C VAL A 17 -2.01 -17.29 -13.20
N GLY A 18 -1.66 -17.41 -14.48
CA GLY A 18 -2.01 -18.55 -15.32
C GLY A 18 -3.39 -18.44 -15.98
N PRO A 19 -3.61 -19.16 -17.10
CA PRO A 19 -4.83 -19.06 -17.91
C PRO A 19 -6.06 -19.74 -17.29
N GLU A 20 -5.90 -20.51 -16.22
CA GLU A 20 -7.01 -21.20 -15.54
C GLU A 20 -7.82 -20.25 -14.65
N GLU A 21 -7.16 -19.22 -14.11
CA GLU A 21 -7.75 -18.23 -13.22
C GLU A 21 -8.53 -17.14 -13.97
N MET A 22 -8.47 -17.10 -15.31
CA MET A 22 -9.06 -16.03 -16.12
C MET A 22 -9.63 -16.53 -17.43
N THR A 23 -10.83 -16.07 -17.78
CA THR A 23 -11.39 -16.29 -19.11
C THR A 23 -10.59 -15.54 -20.18
N LEU A 24 -10.71 -15.99 -21.44
CA LEU A 24 -10.09 -15.30 -22.58
C LEU A 24 -10.57 -13.83 -22.67
N LEU A 25 -11.85 -13.58 -22.39
CA LEU A 25 -12.42 -12.23 -22.42
C LEU A 25 -11.83 -11.34 -21.32
N GLU A 26 -11.65 -11.87 -20.10
CA GLU A 26 -11.00 -11.14 -19.00
C GLU A 26 -9.54 -10.83 -19.34
N SER A 27 -8.82 -11.80 -19.92
CA SER A 27 -7.44 -11.62 -20.35
C SER A 27 -7.31 -10.48 -21.37
N VAL A 28 -8.19 -10.45 -22.39
CA VAL A 28 -8.21 -9.34 -23.36
C VAL A 28 -8.54 -8.01 -22.68
N LYS A 29 -9.53 -7.98 -21.78
CA LYS A 29 -9.89 -6.76 -21.03
C LYS A 29 -8.75 -6.25 -20.17
N VAL A 30 -7.99 -7.13 -19.52
CA VAL A 30 -6.80 -6.80 -18.73
C VAL A 30 -5.78 -6.02 -19.54
N PHE A 31 -5.47 -6.48 -20.76
CA PHE A 31 -4.49 -5.77 -21.60
C PHE A 31 -5.04 -4.46 -22.16
N VAL A 32 -6.32 -4.39 -22.52
CA VAL A 32 -6.96 -3.17 -23.04
C VAL A 32 -7.08 -2.10 -21.95
N LEU A 33 -7.64 -2.45 -20.79
CA LEU A 33 -7.74 -1.53 -19.64
C LEU A 33 -6.35 -1.19 -19.11
N GLY A 34 -5.45 -2.17 -19.06
CA GLY A 34 -4.07 -1.95 -18.69
C GLY A 34 -3.39 -0.90 -19.57
N ALA A 35 -3.52 -1.03 -20.90
CA ALA A 35 -2.99 -0.05 -21.84
C ALA A 35 -3.65 1.34 -21.67
N TRP A 36 -4.96 1.38 -21.38
CA TRP A 36 -5.68 2.62 -21.08
C TRP A 36 -5.08 3.34 -19.87
N PHE A 37 -4.90 2.65 -18.74
CA PHE A 37 -4.29 3.23 -17.54
C PHE A 37 -2.81 3.58 -17.77
N ASP A 38 -2.06 2.75 -18.50
CA ASP A 38 -0.67 3.02 -18.85
C ASP A 38 -0.52 4.34 -19.63
N ILE A 39 -1.40 4.59 -20.60
CA ILE A 39 -1.41 5.84 -21.39
C ILE A 39 -1.69 7.05 -20.49
N TRP A 40 -2.68 6.96 -19.60
CA TRP A 40 -3.06 8.08 -18.74
C TRP A 40 -2.06 8.34 -17.61
N THR A 41 -1.40 7.31 -17.09
CA THR A 41 -0.22 7.45 -16.21
C THR A 41 0.91 8.14 -16.95
N LEU A 42 1.21 7.71 -18.19
CA LEU A 42 2.26 8.32 -18.99
C LEU A 42 1.97 9.79 -19.30
N ALA A 43 0.72 10.13 -19.63
CA ALA A 43 0.30 11.52 -19.86
C ALA A 43 0.61 12.41 -18.66
N TYR A 44 0.38 11.90 -17.44
CA TYR A 44 0.74 12.60 -16.22
C TYR A 44 2.26 12.75 -16.06
N LEU A 45 3.03 11.65 -16.19
CA LEU A 45 4.49 11.67 -16.01
C LEU A 45 5.21 12.54 -17.05
N VAL A 46 4.78 12.49 -18.32
CA VAL A 46 5.37 13.28 -19.42
C VAL A 46 5.20 14.78 -19.18
N SER A 47 4.13 15.20 -18.50
CA SER A 47 3.87 16.61 -18.22
C SER A 47 5.02 17.28 -17.44
N GLY A 48 5.64 16.58 -16.50
CA GLY A 48 6.83 17.10 -15.80
C GLY A 48 8.02 17.36 -16.74
N PHE A 49 8.28 16.45 -17.69
CA PHE A 49 9.34 16.61 -18.69
C PHE A 49 9.02 17.73 -19.69
N LEU A 50 7.76 17.88 -20.08
CA LEU A 50 7.32 18.97 -20.95
C LEU A 50 7.51 20.32 -20.27
N LEU A 51 7.20 20.44 -18.98
CA LEU A 51 7.40 21.66 -18.20
C LEU A 51 8.89 22.05 -18.16
N VAL A 52 9.77 21.13 -17.78
CA VAL A 52 11.22 21.38 -17.75
C VAL A 52 11.73 21.77 -19.13
N SER A 53 11.28 21.08 -20.19
CA SER A 53 11.68 21.39 -21.57
C SER A 53 11.17 22.77 -22.03
N ALA A 54 9.97 23.18 -21.61
CA ALA A 54 9.38 24.48 -21.93
C ALA A 54 10.09 25.64 -21.22
N LEU A 55 10.52 25.44 -19.98
CA LEU A 55 11.23 26.44 -19.17
C LEU A 55 12.71 26.56 -19.57
N LEU A 56 13.32 25.50 -20.09
CA LEU A 56 14.73 25.50 -20.48
C LEU A 56 15.03 26.55 -21.56
N GLY A 57 15.94 27.49 -21.25
CA GLY A 57 16.36 28.55 -22.18
C GLY A 57 17.10 28.02 -23.42
N ASN A 58 16.97 28.71 -24.56
CA ASN A 58 17.56 28.26 -25.83
C ASN A 58 19.10 28.18 -25.79
N ARG A 59 19.76 29.10 -25.05
CA ARG A 59 21.23 29.06 -24.85
C ARG A 59 21.66 27.83 -24.04
N MET A 60 20.92 27.50 -22.98
CA MET A 60 21.21 26.33 -22.15
C MET A 60 20.96 25.03 -22.91
N ARG A 61 19.91 24.98 -23.74
CA ARG A 61 19.53 23.81 -24.56
C ARG A 61 20.66 23.31 -25.47
N ALA A 62 21.47 24.22 -26.01
CA ALA A 62 22.61 23.88 -26.87
C ALA A 62 23.91 23.60 -26.09
N SER A 63 23.90 23.73 -24.76
CA SER A 63 25.09 23.49 -23.94
C SER A 63 25.39 22.01 -23.79
N ARG A 64 26.69 21.66 -23.85
CA ARG A 64 27.18 20.30 -23.57
C ARG A 64 26.78 19.82 -22.17
N ALA A 65 26.71 20.72 -21.19
CA ALA A 65 26.30 20.39 -19.82
C ALA A 65 24.84 19.92 -19.78
N VAL A 66 23.94 20.59 -20.51
CA VAL A 66 22.53 20.20 -20.60
C VAL A 66 22.36 18.93 -21.43
N HIS A 67 23.19 18.73 -22.46
CA HIS A 67 23.20 17.48 -23.21
C HIS A 67 23.57 16.28 -22.32
N ALA A 68 24.62 16.41 -21.50
CA ALA A 68 24.99 15.38 -20.52
C ALA A 68 23.89 15.18 -19.45
N MET A 69 23.32 16.27 -18.95
CA MET A 69 22.20 16.23 -18.00
C MET A 69 20.98 15.49 -18.56
N ARG A 70 20.63 15.68 -19.85
CA ARG A 70 19.50 14.98 -20.48
C ARG A 70 19.72 13.46 -20.52
N TRP A 71 20.94 13.03 -20.82
CA TRP A 71 21.30 11.60 -20.79
C TRP A 71 21.29 11.05 -19.37
N LEU A 72 21.77 11.81 -18.38
CA LEU A 72 21.67 11.45 -16.97
C LEU A 72 20.22 11.30 -16.53
N VAL A 73 19.36 12.28 -16.86
CA VAL A 73 17.92 12.22 -16.57
C VAL A 73 17.28 11.03 -17.28
N ALA A 74 17.61 10.77 -18.55
CA ALA A 74 17.11 9.58 -19.25
C ALA A 74 17.52 8.30 -18.53
N TRP A 75 18.77 8.20 -18.06
CA TRP A 75 19.25 7.07 -17.27
C TRP A 75 18.51 6.91 -15.95
N VAL A 76 18.33 8.00 -15.19
CA VAL A 76 17.58 7.97 -13.92
C VAL A 76 16.13 7.53 -14.16
N VAL A 77 15.48 8.01 -15.23
CA VAL A 77 14.10 7.61 -15.57
C VAL A 77 14.01 6.15 -15.97
N VAL A 78 14.96 5.65 -16.77
CA VAL A 78 15.01 4.23 -17.13
C VAL A 78 15.24 3.38 -15.88
N ALA A 79 16.20 3.75 -15.03
CA ALA A 79 16.49 3.06 -13.79
C ALA A 79 15.28 3.06 -12.85
N ALA A 80 14.57 4.19 -12.72
CA ALA A 80 13.35 4.29 -11.91
C ALA A 80 12.21 3.42 -12.45
N LEU A 81 12.03 3.33 -13.77
CA LEU A 81 11.04 2.45 -14.39
C LEU A 81 11.37 0.98 -14.14
N LEU A 82 12.63 0.57 -14.31
CA LEU A 82 13.09 -0.80 -14.03
C LEU A 82 12.96 -1.13 -12.54
N PHE A 83 13.35 -0.21 -11.66
CA PHE A 83 13.15 -0.32 -10.22
C PHE A 83 11.67 -0.52 -9.91
N GLY A 84 10.79 0.33 -10.45
CA GLY A 84 9.35 0.20 -10.29
C GLY A 84 8.82 -1.17 -10.73
N MET A 85 9.30 -1.71 -11.86
CA MET A 85 8.92 -3.06 -12.32
C MET A 85 9.35 -4.15 -11.33
N VAL A 86 10.59 -4.11 -10.85
CA VAL A 86 11.11 -5.11 -9.91
C VAL A 86 10.40 -5.00 -8.56
N SER A 87 10.21 -3.77 -8.06
CA SER A 87 9.49 -3.53 -6.82
C SER A 87 8.04 -3.96 -6.90
N GLU A 88 7.36 -3.73 -8.03
CA GLU A 88 5.98 -4.14 -8.21
C GLU A 88 5.84 -5.66 -8.37
N TYR A 89 6.80 -6.32 -9.01
CA TYR A 89 6.87 -7.78 -9.05
C TYR A 89 7.03 -8.40 -7.65
N LEU A 90 7.99 -7.91 -6.85
CA LEU A 90 8.16 -8.40 -5.47
C LEU A 90 6.95 -8.09 -4.59
N PHE A 91 6.29 -6.95 -4.81
CA PHE A 91 5.05 -6.61 -4.10
C PHE A 91 3.90 -7.55 -4.51
N TRP A 92 3.84 -7.95 -5.77
CA TRP A 92 2.86 -8.91 -6.26
C TRP A 92 3.03 -10.29 -5.62
N GLU A 93 4.26 -10.80 -5.52
CA GLU A 93 4.54 -12.08 -4.86
C GLU A 93 4.05 -12.12 -3.41
N GLU A 94 4.15 -10.99 -2.68
CA GLU A 94 3.73 -10.91 -1.28
C GLU A 94 2.21 -10.68 -1.12
N PHE A 95 1.61 -9.82 -1.95
CA PHE A 95 0.24 -9.34 -1.73
C PHE A 95 -0.76 -9.71 -2.81
N SER A 96 -0.32 -10.36 -3.90
CA SER A 96 -1.14 -10.70 -5.07
C SER A 96 -1.96 -9.51 -5.62
N THR A 97 -1.42 -8.30 -5.48
CA THR A 97 -2.05 -7.05 -5.90
C THR A 97 -1.00 -6.11 -6.50
N ARG A 98 -1.42 -5.17 -7.35
CA ARG A 98 -0.54 -4.08 -7.80
C ARG A 98 -0.35 -3.09 -6.66
N PHE A 99 0.56 -2.12 -6.83
CA PHE A 99 0.73 -1.06 -5.84
C PHE A 99 -0.60 -0.39 -5.48
N ASN A 100 -0.88 -0.33 -4.18
CA ASN A 100 -2.11 0.21 -3.61
C ASN A 100 -1.78 0.96 -2.32
N PHE A 101 -2.76 1.14 -1.43
CA PHE A 101 -2.57 1.82 -0.15
C PHE A 101 -1.51 1.16 0.76
N ILE A 102 -1.34 -0.16 0.70
CA ILE A 102 -0.30 -0.88 1.49
C ILE A 102 1.10 -0.39 1.09
N ALA A 103 1.34 -0.19 -0.22
CA ALA A 103 2.60 0.34 -0.70
C ALA A 103 2.86 1.77 -0.20
N LEU A 104 1.80 2.57 -0.02
CA LEU A 104 1.88 3.91 0.56
C LEU A 104 2.22 3.86 2.05
N ASP A 105 1.57 2.99 2.83
CA ASP A 105 1.90 2.79 4.25
C ASP A 105 3.37 2.40 4.42
N TYR A 106 3.90 1.55 3.54
CA TYR A 106 5.30 1.12 3.59
C TYR A 106 6.27 2.28 3.28
N LEU A 107 5.85 3.23 2.45
CA LEU A 107 6.57 4.48 2.19
C LEU A 107 6.47 5.49 3.35
N ILE A 108 5.51 5.34 4.26
CA ILE A 108 5.41 6.14 5.49
C ILE A 108 6.30 5.52 6.58
N TYR A 109 6.25 4.20 6.76
CA TYR A 109 7.02 3.44 7.76
C TYR A 109 8.35 2.89 7.21
N THR A 110 9.12 3.77 6.57
CA THR A 110 10.30 3.38 5.76
C THR A 110 11.41 2.65 6.51
N THR A 111 11.67 2.98 7.78
CA THR A 111 12.83 2.44 8.51
C THR A 111 12.72 0.94 8.74
N GLU A 112 11.54 0.50 9.17
CA GLU A 112 11.20 -0.91 9.41
C GLU A 112 11.23 -1.69 8.10
N VAL A 113 10.53 -1.16 7.08
CA VAL A 113 10.39 -1.83 5.78
C VAL A 113 11.72 -1.96 5.05
N ILE A 114 12.55 -0.90 5.03
CA ILE A 114 13.87 -0.95 4.38
C ILE A 114 14.80 -1.93 5.11
N GLY A 115 14.71 -2.01 6.44
CA GLY A 115 15.43 -3.00 7.24
C GLY A 115 15.08 -4.42 6.78
N ASN A 116 13.79 -4.76 6.78
CA ASN A 116 13.30 -6.06 6.34
C ASN A 116 13.72 -6.38 4.90
N ILE A 117 13.55 -5.45 3.96
CA ILE A 117 13.92 -5.68 2.55
C ILE A 117 15.42 -5.97 2.39
N ARG A 118 16.28 -5.28 3.15
CA ARG A 118 17.74 -5.51 3.10
C ARG A 118 18.16 -6.85 3.67
N GLU A 119 17.42 -7.38 4.64
CA GLU A 119 17.65 -8.69 5.23
C GLU A 119 17.07 -9.82 4.35
N SER A 120 15.91 -9.58 3.73
CA SER A 120 15.21 -10.58 2.90
C SER A 120 15.77 -10.70 1.48
N TYR A 121 16.31 -9.63 0.90
CA TYR A 121 16.72 -9.60 -0.50
C TYR A 121 18.17 -9.14 -0.70
N PRO A 122 18.87 -9.62 -1.74
CA PRO A 122 20.20 -9.16 -2.12
C PRO A 122 20.15 -7.78 -2.80
N VAL A 123 19.69 -6.75 -2.08
CA VAL A 123 19.45 -5.39 -2.60
C VAL A 123 20.61 -4.82 -3.41
N PRO A 124 21.90 -4.94 -2.98
CA PRO A 124 23.02 -4.43 -3.78
C PRO A 124 23.11 -5.05 -5.19
N TRP A 125 22.85 -6.35 -5.31
CA TRP A 125 22.89 -7.06 -6.59
C TRP A 125 21.71 -6.68 -7.49
N ILE A 126 20.52 -6.50 -6.91
CA ILE A 126 19.34 -6.04 -7.64
C ILE A 126 19.58 -4.62 -8.18
N MET A 127 20.11 -3.71 -7.34
CA MET A 127 20.42 -2.33 -7.76
C MET A 127 21.53 -2.30 -8.83
N ALA A 128 22.55 -3.15 -8.70
CA ALA A 128 23.59 -3.28 -9.71
C ALA A 128 23.03 -3.77 -11.06
N ALA A 129 22.16 -4.79 -11.04
CA ALA A 129 21.50 -5.29 -12.25
C ALA A 129 20.63 -4.21 -12.92
N ILE A 130 19.83 -3.47 -12.14
CA ILE A 130 19.04 -2.33 -12.64
C ILE A 130 19.96 -1.27 -13.26
N GLY A 131 21.07 -0.93 -12.60
CA GLY A 131 22.03 0.06 -13.09
C GLY A 131 22.69 -0.35 -14.41
N VAL A 132 23.08 -1.63 -14.54
CA VAL A 132 23.66 -2.19 -15.77
C VAL A 132 22.62 -2.19 -16.90
N LEU A 133 21.40 -2.67 -16.64
CA LEU A 133 20.32 -2.70 -17.63
C LEU A 133 19.91 -1.29 -18.07
N ALA A 134 19.77 -0.35 -17.14
CA ALA A 134 19.49 1.05 -17.45
C ALA A 134 20.59 1.65 -18.33
N SER A 135 21.86 1.40 -17.99
CA SER A 135 23.01 1.85 -18.78
C SER A 135 22.99 1.27 -20.20
N LEU A 136 22.71 -0.03 -20.33
CA LEU A 136 22.60 -0.70 -21.62
C LEU A 136 21.46 -0.13 -22.47
N ILE A 137 20.27 0.03 -21.90
CA ILE A 137 19.10 0.58 -22.59
C ILE A 137 19.37 2.02 -23.05
N VAL A 138 19.96 2.85 -22.19
CA VAL A 138 20.32 4.23 -22.53
C VAL A 138 21.39 4.27 -23.63
N TRP A 139 22.41 3.42 -23.51
CA TRP A 139 23.46 3.32 -24.52
C TRP A 139 22.90 2.91 -25.88
N ILE A 140 22.06 1.87 -25.95
CA ILE A 140 21.38 1.45 -27.18
C ILE A 140 20.50 2.61 -27.70
N SER A 141 19.70 3.23 -26.84
CA SER A 141 18.83 4.35 -27.21
C SER A 141 19.62 5.53 -27.78
N SER A 142 20.82 5.80 -27.26
CA SER A 142 21.71 6.86 -27.76
C SER A 142 22.23 6.64 -29.17
N ARG A 143 22.19 5.39 -29.68
CA ARG A 143 22.53 5.08 -31.07
C ARG A 143 21.41 5.44 -32.05
N TYR A 144 20.16 5.33 -31.62
CA TYR A 144 18.99 5.51 -32.47
C TYR A 144 18.33 6.89 -32.30
N PHE A 145 18.44 7.48 -31.12
CA PHE A 145 17.79 8.74 -30.77
C PHE A 145 18.81 9.82 -30.45
N ARG A 146 18.50 11.06 -30.86
CA ARG A 146 19.25 12.26 -30.51
C ARG A 146 18.31 13.27 -29.87
N PHE A 147 18.79 13.95 -28.84
CA PHE A 147 18.04 15.06 -28.27
C PHE A 147 17.96 16.23 -29.26
N GLN A 148 16.78 16.86 -29.32
CA GLN A 148 16.58 18.04 -30.15
C GLN A 148 17.19 19.28 -29.46
N ASP A 149 18.27 19.77 -30.06
CA ASP A 149 18.98 20.97 -29.59
C ASP A 149 18.47 22.26 -30.25
N ALA A 150 17.57 22.14 -31.24
CA ALA A 150 16.97 23.27 -31.92
C ALA A 150 16.25 24.22 -30.94
N PRO A 151 16.40 25.54 -31.11
CA PRO A 151 15.76 26.52 -30.24
C PRO A 151 14.24 26.41 -30.33
N TYR A 152 13.56 26.62 -29.21
CA TYR A 152 12.11 26.67 -29.20
C TYR A 152 11.65 28.11 -29.40
N THR A 153 10.72 28.28 -30.35
CA THR A 153 9.98 29.52 -30.55
C THR A 153 8.96 29.72 -29.43
N TRP A 154 8.50 30.96 -29.23
CA TRP A 154 7.48 31.26 -28.23
C TRP A 154 6.19 30.46 -28.42
N PRO A 155 5.63 30.30 -29.65
CA PRO A 155 4.47 29.44 -29.86
C PRO A 155 4.69 28.00 -29.41
N LYS A 156 5.85 27.40 -29.71
CA LYS A 156 6.17 26.03 -29.26
C LYS A 156 6.22 25.93 -27.74
N ARG A 157 6.76 26.94 -27.05
CA ARG A 157 6.77 26.99 -25.57
C ARG A 157 5.35 27.06 -25.01
N VAL A 158 4.49 27.92 -25.58
CA VAL A 158 3.09 28.02 -25.19
C VAL A 158 2.35 26.70 -25.43
N THR A 159 2.56 26.03 -26.56
CA THR A 159 1.99 24.69 -26.81
C THR A 159 2.42 23.68 -25.76
N LEU A 160 3.71 23.63 -25.41
CA LEU A 160 4.21 22.72 -24.38
C LEU A 160 3.61 23.03 -23.01
N LEU A 161 3.53 24.31 -22.62
CA LEU A 161 2.88 24.72 -21.36
C LEU A 161 1.39 24.40 -21.35
N GLY A 162 0.70 24.53 -22.49
CA GLY A 162 -0.67 24.07 -22.65
C GLY A 162 -0.78 22.58 -22.37
N LEU A 163 0.09 21.77 -22.97
CA LEU A 163 0.12 20.31 -22.75
C LEU A 163 0.40 19.92 -21.30
N VAL A 164 1.27 20.66 -20.60
CA VAL A 164 1.55 20.46 -19.16
C VAL A 164 0.28 20.54 -18.32
N VAL A 165 -0.67 21.40 -18.70
CA VAL A 165 -1.94 21.56 -17.99
C VAL A 165 -2.99 20.59 -18.53
N THR A 166 -3.10 20.44 -19.85
CA THR A 166 -4.19 19.64 -20.44
C THR A 166 -4.00 18.14 -20.22
N LEU A 167 -2.78 17.60 -20.28
CA LEU A 167 -2.56 16.15 -20.15
C LEU A 167 -2.94 15.60 -18.76
N PRO A 168 -2.54 16.23 -17.63
CA PRO A 168 -2.99 15.78 -16.31
C PRO A 168 -4.50 15.96 -16.10
N LEU A 169 -5.08 17.05 -16.60
CA LEU A 169 -6.53 17.28 -16.51
C LEU A 169 -7.32 16.22 -17.27
N LEU A 170 -6.90 15.92 -18.50
CA LEU A 170 -7.52 14.86 -19.29
C LEU A 170 -7.34 13.50 -18.62
N SER A 171 -6.17 13.22 -18.03
CA SER A 171 -5.93 12.00 -17.25
C SER A 171 -6.92 11.86 -16.08
N GLY A 172 -7.14 12.94 -15.32
CA GLY A 172 -8.08 12.94 -14.20
C GLY A 172 -9.56 12.81 -14.59
N VAL A 173 -9.94 13.22 -15.80
CA VAL A 173 -11.32 13.09 -16.31
C VAL A 173 -11.54 11.76 -17.01
N ALA A 174 -10.56 11.30 -17.80
CA ALA A 174 -10.70 10.11 -18.63
C ALA A 174 -10.42 8.81 -17.87
N ALA A 175 -9.49 8.82 -16.92
CA ALA A 175 -9.13 7.65 -16.13
C ALA A 175 -9.56 7.80 -14.67
N ASN A 176 -10.32 6.83 -14.19
CA ASN A 176 -10.64 6.67 -12.77
C ASN A 176 -10.39 5.20 -12.39
N ILE A 177 -9.84 4.95 -11.21
CA ILE A 177 -9.55 3.61 -10.71
C ILE A 177 -10.79 2.73 -10.66
N ASP A 178 -11.98 3.32 -10.52
CA ASP A 178 -13.26 2.61 -10.53
C ASP A 178 -13.53 1.94 -11.90
N GLN A 179 -12.91 2.41 -12.99
CA GLN A 179 -12.97 1.77 -14.31
C GLN A 179 -12.20 0.44 -14.37
N ALA A 180 -11.25 0.23 -13.44
CA ALA A 180 -10.52 -1.04 -13.34
C ALA A 180 -11.38 -2.14 -12.69
N GLN A 181 -12.54 -1.81 -12.10
CA GLN A 181 -13.46 -2.79 -11.51
C GLN A 181 -14.02 -3.72 -12.58
N LEU A 182 -13.34 -4.84 -12.78
CA LEU A 182 -13.85 -5.98 -13.54
C LEU A 182 -14.64 -6.87 -12.58
N ALA A 183 -15.94 -7.02 -12.84
CA ALA A 183 -16.82 -7.83 -12.00
C ALA A 183 -16.40 -9.30 -12.05
N GLY A 184 -16.20 -9.90 -10.88
CA GLY A 184 -16.08 -11.36 -10.70
C GLY A 184 -14.67 -11.92 -10.58
N ASN A 185 -13.61 -11.14 -10.84
CA ASN A 185 -12.23 -11.65 -10.78
C ASN A 185 -11.23 -10.59 -10.26
N ALA A 186 -10.68 -10.85 -9.07
CA ALA A 186 -9.75 -9.95 -8.40
C ALA A 186 -8.41 -9.81 -9.15
N TYR A 187 -7.86 -10.90 -9.70
CA TYR A 187 -6.64 -10.85 -10.51
C TYR A 187 -6.84 -10.02 -11.77
N ALA A 188 -8.00 -10.14 -12.43
CA ALA A 188 -8.31 -9.35 -13.61
C ALA A 188 -8.38 -7.86 -13.30
N GLN A 189 -9.02 -7.50 -12.19
CA GLN A 189 -9.09 -6.13 -11.73
C GLN A 189 -7.70 -5.54 -11.46
N GLU A 190 -6.83 -6.29 -10.78
CA GLU A 190 -5.47 -5.84 -10.46
C GLU A 190 -4.60 -5.72 -11.71
N LEU A 191 -4.54 -6.75 -12.56
CA LEU A 191 -3.74 -6.74 -13.79
C LEU A 191 -4.23 -5.70 -14.81
N GLY A 192 -5.53 -5.42 -14.81
CA GLY A 192 -6.17 -4.39 -15.63
C GLY A 192 -5.79 -2.96 -15.26
N ALA A 193 -5.09 -2.75 -14.15
CA ALA A 193 -4.66 -1.45 -13.68
C ALA A 193 -3.14 -1.20 -13.88
N ASN A 194 -2.71 0.01 -13.52
CA ASN A 194 -1.31 0.42 -13.48
C ASN A 194 -0.93 0.75 -12.03
N GLY A 195 0.12 0.13 -11.48
CA GLY A 195 0.50 0.33 -10.08
C GLY A 195 0.80 1.79 -9.72
N LEU A 196 1.45 2.55 -10.60
CA LEU A 196 1.69 3.97 -10.33
C LEU A 196 0.40 4.80 -10.36
N PHE A 197 -0.54 4.45 -11.25
CA PHE A 197 -1.86 5.07 -11.24
C PHE A 197 -2.60 4.78 -9.93
N ASN A 198 -2.58 3.52 -9.50
CA ASN A 198 -3.24 3.07 -8.28
C ASN A 198 -2.61 3.69 -7.04
N LEU A 199 -1.28 3.76 -6.96
CA LEU A 199 -0.56 4.45 -5.88
C LEU A 199 -0.93 5.93 -5.82
N ALA A 200 -0.99 6.62 -6.97
CA ALA A 200 -1.41 8.01 -7.02
C ALA A 200 -2.88 8.21 -6.64
N ALA A 201 -3.77 7.28 -7.01
CA ALA A 201 -5.16 7.29 -6.61
C ALA A 201 -5.31 7.01 -5.10
N ALA A 202 -4.55 6.07 -4.56
CA ALA A 202 -4.52 5.73 -3.13
C ALA A 202 -4.03 6.91 -2.28
N MET A 203 -2.97 7.63 -2.72
CA MET A 203 -2.52 8.85 -2.05
C MET A 203 -3.61 9.95 -1.99
N ARG A 204 -4.51 10.00 -2.97
CA ARG A 204 -5.62 10.97 -2.98
C ARG A 204 -6.81 10.52 -2.14
N ARG A 205 -7.11 9.22 -2.13
CA ARG A 205 -8.27 8.66 -1.41
C ARG A 205 -7.97 8.36 0.06
N ASN A 206 -6.71 8.10 0.42
CA ASN A 206 -6.19 7.82 1.76
C ASN A 206 -7.06 6.86 2.62
N GLU A 207 -7.77 5.94 1.96
CA GLU A 207 -8.78 5.07 2.56
C GLU A 207 -8.73 3.70 1.88
N LEU A 208 -8.77 2.63 2.68
CA LEU A 208 -8.96 1.27 2.21
C LEU A 208 -10.46 1.05 1.95
N ASP A 209 -10.81 0.53 0.76
CA ASP A 209 -12.21 0.22 0.45
C ASP A 209 -12.67 -1.02 1.25
N TYR A 210 -13.37 -0.78 2.35
CA TYR A 210 -13.83 -1.83 3.26
C TYR A 210 -14.65 -2.91 2.53
N ASN A 211 -15.54 -2.50 1.61
CA ASN A 211 -16.44 -3.44 0.94
C ASN A 211 -15.72 -4.33 -0.07
N ARG A 212 -14.54 -3.91 -0.52
CA ARG A 212 -13.70 -4.67 -1.45
C ARG A 212 -12.87 -5.73 -0.74
N PHE A 213 -12.29 -5.39 0.40
CA PHE A 213 -11.32 -6.24 1.10
C PHE A 213 -11.92 -7.10 2.21
N TYR A 214 -13.12 -6.74 2.71
CA TYR A 214 -13.78 -7.46 3.79
C TYR A 214 -15.12 -8.04 3.35
N ALA A 215 -15.44 -9.21 3.90
CA ALA A 215 -16.78 -9.78 3.77
C ALA A 215 -17.78 -8.85 4.46
N THR A 216 -18.82 -8.46 3.73
CA THR A 216 -19.86 -7.56 4.22
C THR A 216 -21.19 -8.28 4.38
N MET A 217 -22.06 -7.74 5.23
CA MET A 217 -23.44 -8.18 5.39
C MET A 217 -24.35 -6.95 5.54
N PRO A 218 -25.67 -7.06 5.26
CA PRO A 218 -26.60 -5.98 5.47
C PRO A 218 -26.56 -5.46 6.91
N GLU A 219 -26.57 -4.13 7.08
CA GLU A 219 -26.44 -3.48 8.41
C GLU A 219 -27.49 -3.94 9.42
N ARG A 220 -28.69 -4.28 8.94
CA ARG A 220 -29.75 -4.83 9.76
C ARG A 220 -29.38 -6.20 10.33
N GLU A 221 -28.84 -7.08 9.50
CA GLU A 221 -28.39 -8.41 9.92
C GLU A 221 -27.21 -8.29 10.90
N ALA A 222 -26.23 -7.43 10.60
CA ALA A 222 -25.12 -7.14 11.51
C ALA A 222 -25.60 -6.66 12.89
N SER A 223 -26.60 -5.78 12.91
CA SER A 223 -27.19 -5.25 14.14
C SER A 223 -27.95 -6.31 14.94
N GLU A 224 -28.67 -7.21 14.27
CA GLU A 224 -29.39 -8.33 14.89
C GLU A 224 -28.40 -9.35 15.50
N VAL A 225 -27.31 -9.69 14.80
CA VAL A 225 -26.24 -10.57 15.28
C VAL A 225 -25.57 -9.98 16.53
N LEU A 226 -25.22 -8.69 16.49
CA LEU A 226 -24.61 -8.01 17.63
C LEU A 226 -25.55 -7.94 18.84
N ALA A 227 -26.84 -7.67 18.62
CA ALA A 227 -27.84 -7.69 19.68
C ALA A 227 -27.97 -9.09 20.31
N ALA A 228 -27.92 -10.15 19.50
CA ALA A 228 -27.99 -11.54 19.98
C ALA A 228 -26.83 -11.93 20.90
N VAL A 229 -25.63 -11.38 20.68
CA VAL A 229 -24.46 -11.59 21.56
C VAL A 229 -24.37 -10.54 22.69
N GLY A 230 -25.43 -9.76 22.90
CA GLY A 230 -25.53 -8.80 24.01
C GLY A 230 -24.79 -7.47 23.79
N VAL A 231 -24.31 -7.20 22.57
CA VAL A 231 -23.66 -5.93 22.24
C VAL A 231 -24.74 -4.86 22.06
N LYS A 232 -24.81 -3.93 23.01
CA LYS A 232 -25.71 -2.78 22.95
C LYS A 232 -25.02 -1.61 22.24
N ARG A 233 -25.23 -1.47 20.93
CA ARG A 233 -24.83 -0.25 20.20
C ARG A 233 -25.69 0.92 20.71
N LYS A 234 -25.12 1.82 21.51
CA LYS A 234 -25.79 3.09 21.87
C LYS A 234 -25.47 4.14 20.79
N PRO A 235 -26.48 4.75 20.14
CA PRO A 235 -26.26 5.69 19.04
C PRO A 235 -25.58 7.01 19.42
N ASP A 236 -25.48 7.32 20.72
CA ASP A 236 -25.09 8.64 21.19
C ASP A 236 -23.93 8.53 22.18
N VAL A 237 -22.82 9.22 21.87
CA VAL A 237 -21.75 9.58 22.81
C VAL A 237 -22.30 10.65 23.76
N ARG A 238 -23.38 10.34 24.47
CA ARG A 238 -23.67 11.07 25.70
C ARG A 238 -22.63 10.57 26.68
N VAL A 239 -21.73 11.47 27.09
CA VAL A 239 -20.84 11.30 28.24
C VAL A 239 -21.64 10.54 29.27
N ILE A 240 -21.30 9.26 29.46
CA ILE A 240 -21.94 8.46 30.49
C ILE A 240 -21.42 9.11 31.76
N HIS A 241 -22.18 10.07 32.29
CA HIS A 241 -22.17 10.27 33.73
C HIS A 241 -22.61 8.91 34.25
N ALA A 242 -21.62 8.09 34.62
CA ALA A 242 -21.85 6.86 35.30
C ALA A 242 -22.55 7.27 36.60
N ARG A 243 -23.89 7.36 36.57
CA ARG A 243 -24.67 7.26 37.78
C ARG A 243 -24.33 5.87 38.28
N TYR A 244 -23.44 5.85 39.26
CA TYR A 244 -23.14 4.70 40.10
C TYR A 244 -24.37 4.38 40.95
N ASP A 245 -25.50 4.12 40.30
CA ASP A 245 -26.63 3.37 40.87
C ASP A 245 -26.51 1.92 40.37
N GLU A 246 -25.29 1.38 40.35
CA GLU A 246 -25.11 -0.06 40.21
C GLU A 246 -25.55 -0.69 41.53
N ASP A 247 -26.59 -1.52 41.46
CA ASP A 247 -26.98 -2.38 42.55
C ASP A 247 -25.74 -3.15 43.03
N ARG A 248 -25.32 -2.93 44.28
CA ARG A 248 -24.09 -3.53 44.84
C ARG A 248 -24.12 -5.05 44.79
N SER A 249 -25.29 -5.66 44.58
CA SER A 249 -25.46 -7.09 44.34
C SER A 249 -24.76 -7.59 43.07
N THR A 250 -24.47 -6.72 42.07
CA THR A 250 -23.87 -7.11 40.79
C THR A 250 -22.34 -7.03 40.75
N LEU A 251 -21.69 -6.51 41.81
CA LEU A 251 -20.23 -6.30 41.85
C LEU A 251 -19.41 -7.58 42.15
N GLY A 252 -20.06 -8.73 42.29
CA GLY A 252 -19.40 -10.01 42.59
C GLY A 252 -18.58 -9.92 43.90
N PRO A 253 -17.37 -10.52 43.97
CA PRO A 253 -16.57 -10.51 45.20
C PRO A 253 -16.01 -9.12 45.56
N PHE A 254 -16.09 -8.13 44.68
CA PHE A 254 -15.51 -6.80 44.85
C PHE A 254 -16.44 -5.87 45.66
N HIS A 255 -16.55 -6.15 46.95
CA HIS A 255 -17.35 -5.35 47.90
C HIS A 255 -16.70 -4.00 48.25
N LYS A 256 -15.40 -3.82 47.94
CA LYS A 256 -14.65 -2.58 48.16
C LYS A 256 -13.90 -2.22 46.88
N ARG A 257 -13.95 -0.94 46.50
CA ARG A 257 -13.19 -0.44 45.35
C ARG A 257 -11.68 -0.57 45.61
N PRO A 258 -10.90 -1.10 44.66
CA PRO A 258 -9.45 -1.16 44.80
C PRO A 258 -8.88 0.26 44.88
N LYS A 259 -7.88 0.47 45.75
CA LYS A 259 -7.21 1.77 45.89
C LYS A 259 -6.22 2.04 44.76
N ASN A 260 -5.61 0.99 44.22
CA ASN A 260 -4.62 1.05 43.14
C ASN A 260 -4.94 -0.04 42.11
N VAL A 261 -4.73 0.28 40.84
CA VAL A 261 -4.78 -0.67 39.73
C VAL A 261 -3.45 -0.55 38.99
N VAL A 262 -2.73 -1.66 38.84
CA VAL A 262 -1.47 -1.73 38.09
C VAL A 262 -1.69 -2.60 36.88
N MET A 263 -1.55 -2.02 35.69
CA MET A 263 -1.62 -2.75 34.43
C MET A 263 -0.21 -2.98 33.91
N ILE A 264 0.16 -4.26 33.70
CA ILE A 264 1.45 -4.66 33.15
C ILE A 264 1.22 -5.18 31.74
N THR A 265 1.77 -4.49 30.75
CA THR A 265 1.73 -4.89 29.35
C THR A 265 3.10 -5.39 28.93
N VAL A 266 3.17 -6.60 28.37
CA VAL A 266 4.43 -7.20 27.93
C VAL A 266 4.45 -7.28 26.41
N GLU A 267 5.51 -6.74 25.81
CA GLU A 267 5.70 -6.75 24.36
C GLU A 267 5.93 -8.17 23.84
N SER A 268 5.24 -8.53 22.76
CA SER A 268 5.45 -9.77 22.00
C SER A 268 5.42 -11.10 22.80
N LEU A 269 4.71 -11.15 23.94
CA LEU A 269 4.61 -12.34 24.79
C LEU A 269 3.37 -13.20 24.46
N SER A 270 3.52 -14.12 23.52
CA SER A 270 2.50 -15.13 23.21
C SER A 270 2.43 -16.24 24.29
N ALA A 271 1.25 -16.85 24.46
CA ALA A 271 1.02 -17.96 25.40
C ALA A 271 1.97 -19.14 25.16
N LYS A 272 2.46 -19.35 23.94
CA LYS A 272 3.41 -20.43 23.62
C LYS A 272 4.74 -20.34 24.37
N TYR A 273 5.08 -19.18 24.94
CA TYR A 273 6.29 -18.97 25.74
C TYR A 273 6.08 -19.16 27.25
N LEU A 274 4.82 -19.31 27.69
CA LEU A 274 4.46 -19.35 29.10
C LEU A 274 4.35 -20.79 29.61
N GLY A 275 5.04 -21.09 30.70
CA GLY A 275 4.97 -22.40 31.33
C GLY A 275 3.56 -22.75 31.81
N ALA A 276 2.83 -21.75 32.31
CA ALA A 276 1.43 -21.88 32.72
C ALA A 276 0.45 -22.30 31.60
N TYR A 277 0.89 -22.22 30.34
CA TYR A 277 0.14 -22.66 29.15
C TYR A 277 0.81 -23.85 28.43
N GLY A 278 1.77 -24.52 29.08
CA GLY A 278 2.35 -25.78 28.61
C GLY A 278 3.73 -25.68 27.96
N ASN A 279 4.37 -24.50 27.97
CA ASN A 279 5.77 -24.39 27.53
C ASN A 279 6.71 -25.08 28.55
N SER A 280 7.59 -25.97 28.09
CA SER A 280 8.50 -26.74 28.96
C SER A 280 9.90 -26.14 29.10
N GLU A 281 10.19 -25.00 28.46
CA GLU A 281 11.51 -24.36 28.44
C GLU A 281 11.79 -23.49 29.68
N ASN A 282 10.81 -23.36 30.59
CA ASN A 282 10.94 -22.60 31.84
C ASN A 282 11.37 -21.13 31.62
N LEU A 283 10.81 -20.48 30.59
CA LEU A 283 11.16 -19.11 30.21
C LEU A 283 10.58 -18.06 31.16
N THR A 284 9.47 -18.36 31.84
CA THR A 284 8.67 -17.38 32.61
C THR A 284 8.36 -17.77 34.06
N PRO A 285 9.32 -18.28 34.85
CA PRO A 285 9.05 -18.89 36.16
C PRO A 285 8.37 -17.94 37.16
N ASN A 286 8.73 -16.65 37.15
CA ASN A 286 8.11 -15.66 38.04
C ASN A 286 6.65 -15.35 37.65
N LEU A 287 6.37 -15.31 36.35
CA LEU A 287 5.03 -15.04 35.84
C LEU A 287 4.12 -16.27 36.03
N ASP A 288 4.67 -17.47 35.83
CA ASP A 288 3.97 -18.72 36.08
C ASP A 288 3.58 -18.88 37.56
N ARG A 289 4.47 -18.50 38.48
CA ARG A 289 4.14 -18.42 39.93
C ARG A 289 3.01 -17.43 40.19
N LEU A 290 3.07 -16.25 39.59
CA LEU A 290 2.03 -15.22 39.76
C LEU A 290 0.64 -15.71 39.30
N MET A 291 0.59 -16.51 38.23
CA MET A 291 -0.67 -17.08 37.73
C MET A 291 -1.31 -18.11 38.68
N GLN A 292 -0.54 -18.73 39.57
CA GLN A 292 -1.07 -19.64 40.60
C GLN A 292 -1.73 -18.90 41.77
N GLU A 293 -1.31 -17.65 42.01
CA GLU A 293 -1.80 -16.80 43.11
C GLU A 293 -3.01 -15.93 42.70
N GLY A 294 -3.50 -16.06 41.46
CA GLY A 294 -4.52 -15.17 40.90
C GLY A 294 -5.50 -15.83 39.94
N LEU A 295 -6.21 -14.99 39.17
CA LEU A 295 -7.14 -15.45 38.15
C LEU A 295 -6.41 -15.64 36.81
N LYS A 296 -6.29 -16.89 36.37
CA LYS A 296 -5.72 -17.26 35.06
C LYS A 296 -6.82 -17.37 34.01
N PHE A 297 -6.64 -16.74 32.85
CA PHE A 297 -7.57 -16.82 31.71
C PHE A 297 -7.04 -17.80 30.66
N GLU A 298 -7.68 -18.96 30.51
CA GLU A 298 -7.23 -19.98 29.54
C GLU A 298 -7.58 -19.65 28.09
N ARG A 299 -8.50 -18.70 27.88
CA ARG A 299 -9.01 -18.30 26.56
C ARG A 299 -8.97 -16.79 26.41
N LEU A 300 -7.77 -16.22 26.47
CA LEU A 300 -7.52 -14.80 26.24
C LEU A 300 -6.85 -14.62 24.88
N PHE A 301 -7.42 -13.76 24.03
CA PHE A 301 -6.93 -13.49 22.69
C PHE A 301 -6.70 -12.00 22.51
N ALA A 302 -5.59 -11.64 21.85
CA ALA A 302 -5.35 -10.28 21.42
C ALA A 302 -6.30 -9.92 20.25
N THR A 303 -6.72 -8.66 20.19
CA THR A 303 -7.55 -8.13 19.10
C THR A 303 -6.79 -7.93 17.80
N GLY A 304 -5.46 -7.97 17.85
CA GLY A 304 -4.59 -7.83 16.68
C GLY A 304 -3.17 -8.31 16.98
N THR A 305 -2.34 -8.32 15.95
CA THR A 305 -0.96 -8.83 15.98
C THR A 305 0.10 -7.73 16.10
N ARG A 306 -0.32 -6.46 16.15
CA ARG A 306 0.57 -5.29 16.27
C ARG A 306 0.44 -4.63 17.63
N THR A 307 1.55 -4.13 18.19
CA THR A 307 1.60 -3.43 19.49
C THR A 307 0.52 -2.36 19.61
N VAL A 308 0.32 -1.54 18.56
CA VAL A 308 -0.69 -0.47 18.57
C VAL A 308 -2.12 -0.99 18.74
N ARG A 309 -2.45 -2.17 18.20
CA ARG A 309 -3.77 -2.80 18.37
C ARG A 309 -3.95 -3.38 19.78
N GLY A 310 -2.88 -3.90 20.36
CA GLY A 310 -2.87 -4.33 21.77
C GLY A 310 -3.11 -3.15 22.73
N LEU A 311 -2.43 -2.04 22.50
CA LEU A 311 -2.62 -0.81 23.29
C LEU A 311 -4.01 -0.19 23.09
N GLU A 312 -4.53 -0.20 21.86
CA GLU A 312 -5.90 0.22 21.53
C GLU A 312 -6.93 -0.56 22.35
N ALA A 313 -6.84 -1.89 22.38
CA ALA A 313 -7.76 -2.73 23.14
C ALA A 313 -7.71 -2.46 24.65
N LEU A 314 -6.51 -2.26 25.21
CA LEU A 314 -6.34 -2.01 26.63
C LEU A 314 -6.76 -0.60 27.06
N SER A 315 -6.67 0.38 26.16
CA SER A 315 -6.93 1.79 26.50
C SER A 315 -8.36 2.20 26.17
N LEU A 316 -8.86 1.83 24.99
CA LEU A 316 -10.16 2.25 24.48
C LEU A 316 -11.24 1.19 24.70
N GLY A 317 -10.86 -0.09 24.81
CA GLY A 317 -11.81 -1.20 24.95
C GLY A 317 -12.73 -1.37 23.73
N THR A 318 -12.36 -0.81 22.58
CA THR A 318 -13.12 -0.93 21.33
C THR A 318 -12.73 -2.19 20.58
N PRO A 319 -13.67 -2.85 19.88
CA PRO A 319 -13.33 -3.90 18.94
C PRO A 319 -12.34 -3.39 17.87
N PRO A 320 -11.44 -4.25 17.37
CA PRO A 320 -10.53 -3.86 16.32
C PRO A 320 -11.32 -3.50 15.05
N ILE A 321 -10.90 -2.42 14.41
CA ILE A 321 -11.28 -2.09 13.03
C ILE A 321 -10.13 -2.52 12.10
N PRO A 322 -10.40 -2.77 10.80
CA PRO A 322 -9.35 -2.96 9.79
C PRO A 322 -8.13 -2.06 9.96
#